data_AF-A0A239R230-F1
#
_entry.id   AF-A0A239R230-F1
#
_cell.length_a   1.000
_cell.length_b   1.000
_cell.length_c   1.000
_cell.angle_alpha   90.00
_cell.angle_beta   90.00
_cell.angle_gamma   90.00
#
_symmetry.space_group_name_H-M   'P 1'
#
loop_
_entity.id
_entity.type
_entity.pdbx_description
1 polymer ?
#
loop_
_entity_poly.entity_id
_entity_poly.type
_entity_poly.pdbx_seq_one_letter_code
_entity_poly.pdbx_strand_id
1 'polypeptide(L)'
;MKITFINLENLINSIANKINLDSISEETIQNIIIGVIAAIFIIGSARALLRLGKRVLIVALLVIFTIFAAPKVNVFILNHISRVNFVEKKLSEIVKGDIEEKVNREYRMATGIDLRKENPELLEELMAEEYAVNPEDSDEINIIKHVGFPQVVLKSILLNVDNSQRATINATNFYDYAARFVTLRLITFLSYVIAFFTAVRIIDDNKNPGYGYRY
;
A
#
# COMPACT_ATOMS: atom_id res chain seq x y z
N MET A 1 1.97 42.55 -18.90
CA MET A 1 2.12 41.51 -19.93
C MET A 1 1.65 42.10 -21.28
N LYS A 2 2.55 42.78 -22.01
CA LYS A 2 2.18 43.67 -23.14
C LYS A 2 3.01 43.42 -24.42
N ILE A 3 3.63 42.24 -24.55
CA ILE A 3 4.67 41.97 -25.57
C ILE A 3 4.22 40.97 -26.65
N THR A 4 3.02 40.38 -26.56
CA THR A 4 2.59 39.33 -27.51
C THR A 4 1.58 39.74 -28.57
N PHE A 5 0.83 40.84 -28.41
CA PHE A 5 -0.17 41.25 -29.41
C PHE A 5 0.45 41.86 -30.67
N ILE A 6 1.48 42.70 -30.52
CA ILE A 6 2.13 43.42 -31.63
C ILE A 6 2.82 42.44 -32.60
N ASN A 7 3.36 41.32 -32.10
CA ASN A 7 4.01 40.32 -32.96
C ASN A 7 3.01 39.39 -33.67
N LEU A 8 1.81 39.20 -33.14
CA LEU A 8 0.80 38.36 -33.78
C LEU A 8 0.17 39.10 -34.97
N GLU A 9 -0.18 40.38 -34.82
CA GLU A 9 -0.67 41.23 -35.93
C GLU A 9 0.33 41.30 -37.08
N ASN A 10 1.63 41.49 -36.78
CA ASN A 10 2.67 41.55 -37.81
C ASN A 10 2.84 40.20 -38.55
N LEU A 11 2.72 39.07 -37.84
CA LEU A 11 2.79 37.74 -38.45
C LEU A 11 1.56 37.48 -39.34
N ILE A 12 0.37 37.90 -38.89
CA ILE A 12 -0.89 37.73 -39.62
C ILE A 12 -0.92 38.63 -40.85
N ASN A 13 -0.48 39.89 -40.75
CA ASN A 13 -0.37 40.80 -41.89
C ASN A 13 0.66 40.30 -42.92
N SER A 14 1.76 39.70 -42.45
CA SER A 14 2.75 39.07 -43.33
C SER A 14 2.20 37.84 -44.06
N ILE A 15 1.38 37.02 -43.39
CA ILE A 15 0.69 35.87 -43.99
C ILE A 15 -0.43 36.34 -44.93
N ALA A 16 -1.14 37.41 -44.56
CA ALA A 16 -2.23 37.99 -45.34
C ALA A 16 -1.73 38.57 -46.67
N ASN A 17 -0.65 39.34 -46.62
CA ASN A 17 0.03 39.89 -47.81
C ASN A 17 0.63 38.79 -48.70
N LYS A 18 1.04 37.65 -48.14
CA LYS A 18 1.56 36.51 -48.92
C LYS A 18 0.48 35.69 -49.63
N ILE A 19 -0.78 35.80 -49.22
CA ILE A 19 -1.90 35.01 -49.74
C ILE A 19 -2.80 35.85 -50.68
N ASN A 20 -2.43 37.11 -50.99
CA ASN A 20 -3.21 38.01 -51.84
C ASN A 20 -4.67 38.18 -51.34
N LEU A 21 -4.78 38.52 -50.04
CA LEU A 21 -6.03 38.65 -49.30
C LEU A 21 -6.69 40.05 -49.40
N ASP A 22 -6.39 40.83 -50.45
CA ASP A 22 -6.94 42.19 -50.67
C ASP A 22 -8.48 42.25 -50.83
N SER A 23 -9.16 41.10 -50.83
CA SER A 23 -10.63 40.98 -50.95
C SER A 23 -11.33 40.57 -49.66
N ILE A 24 -10.61 40.40 -48.54
CA ILE A 24 -11.18 39.90 -47.30
C ILE A 24 -11.40 41.04 -46.29
N SER A 25 -12.65 41.22 -45.89
CA SER A 25 -13.06 42.24 -44.93
C SER A 25 -12.33 42.10 -43.58
N GLU A 26 -12.07 43.22 -42.91
CA GLU A 26 -11.42 43.23 -41.58
C GLU A 26 -12.17 42.36 -40.56
N GLU A 27 -13.50 42.26 -40.66
CA GLU A 27 -14.34 41.38 -39.83
C GLU A 27 -13.98 39.90 -40.03
N THR A 28 -13.70 39.47 -41.27
CA THR A 28 -13.27 38.10 -41.56
C THR A 28 -11.87 37.82 -41.00
N ILE A 29 -10.96 38.80 -41.06
CA ILE A 29 -9.62 38.68 -40.45
C ILE A 29 -9.74 38.54 -38.93
N GLN A 30 -10.58 39.36 -38.27
CA GLN A 30 -10.84 39.25 -36.84
C GLN A 30 -11.45 37.88 -36.47
N ASN A 31 -12.40 37.38 -37.26
CA ASN A 31 -13.00 36.06 -37.04
C ASN A 31 -11.97 34.92 -37.18
N ILE A 32 -11.03 35.01 -38.13
CA ILE A 32 -9.93 34.06 -38.28
C ILE A 32 -9.01 34.09 -37.04
N ILE A 33 -8.68 35.29 -36.55
CA ILE A 33 -7.83 35.46 -35.35
C ILE A 33 -8.49 34.85 -34.12
N ILE A 34 -9.77 35.14 -33.89
CA ILE A 34 -10.55 34.58 -32.78
C ILE A 34 -10.60 33.05 -32.91
N GLY A 35 -10.80 32.53 -34.12
CA GLY A 35 -10.80 31.10 -34.41
C GLY A 35 -9.45 30.42 -34.08
N VAL A 36 -8.32 31.04 -34.43
CA VAL A 36 -6.98 30.53 -34.12
C VAL A 36 -6.72 30.53 -32.62
N ILE A 37 -7.09 31.61 -31.91
CA ILE A 37 -6.95 31.70 -30.46
C ILE A 37 -7.81 30.64 -29.75
N ALA A 38 -9.06 30.47 -30.18
CA ALA A 38 -9.96 29.45 -29.66
C ALA A 38 -9.42 28.03 -29.88
N ALA A 39 -8.87 27.75 -31.08
CA ALA A 39 -8.27 26.45 -31.38
C ALA A 39 -7.06 26.14 -30.50
N ILE A 40 -6.17 27.12 -30.26
CA ILE A 40 -5.02 26.97 -29.34
C ILE A 40 -5.51 26.68 -27.93
N PHE A 41 -6.56 27.38 -27.47
CA PHE A 41 -7.13 27.16 -26.15
C PHE A 41 -7.73 25.75 -26.00
N ILE A 42 -8.52 25.31 -26.98
CA ILE A 42 -9.12 23.96 -26.99
C ILE A 42 -8.04 22.87 -26.98
N ILE A 43 -7.00 23.01 -27.81
CA ILE A 43 -5.89 22.03 -27.86
C ILE A 43 -5.12 22.02 -26.52
N GLY A 44 -4.88 23.19 -25.92
CA GLY A 44 -4.27 23.31 -24.60
C GLY A 44 -5.09 22.64 -23.50
N SER A 45 -6.38 22.94 -23.44
CA SER A 45 -7.33 22.38 -22.47
C SER A 45 -7.49 20.86 -22.66
N ALA A 46 -7.58 20.36 -23.88
CA ALA A 46 -7.67 18.93 -24.17
C ALA A 46 -6.41 18.18 -23.70
N ARG A 47 -5.21 18.73 -23.92
CA ARG A 47 -3.97 18.14 -23.41
C ARG A 47 -3.91 18.12 -21.87
N ALA A 48 -4.36 19.20 -21.22
CA ALA A 48 -4.42 19.27 -19.77
C ALA A 48 -5.41 18.25 -19.18
N LEU A 49 -6.59 18.12 -19.78
CA LEU A 49 -7.61 17.14 -19.39
C LEU A 49 -7.14 15.70 -19.59
N LEU A 50 -6.50 15.38 -20.71
CA LEU A 50 -5.92 14.05 -20.93
C LEU A 50 -4.81 13.72 -19.93
N ARG A 51 -4.00 14.71 -19.52
CA ARG A 51 -2.98 14.53 -18.49
C ARG A 51 -3.58 14.27 -17.11
N LEU A 52 -4.62 15.02 -16.75
CA LEU A 52 -5.36 14.80 -15.49
C LEU A 52 -6.09 13.46 -15.50
N GLY A 53 -6.77 13.10 -16.58
CA GLY A 53 -7.47 11.83 -16.74
C GLY A 53 -6.55 10.62 -16.59
N LYS A 54 -5.35 10.66 -17.20
CA LYS A 54 -4.34 9.61 -17.01
C LYS A 54 -3.90 9.46 -15.55
N ARG A 55 -3.73 10.56 -14.82
CA ARG A 55 -3.37 10.51 -13.39
C ARG A 55 -4.47 9.88 -12.55
N VAL A 56 -5.71 10.32 -12.75
CA VAL A 56 -6.87 9.77 -12.04
C VAL A 56 -6.98 8.27 -12.32
N LEU A 57 -6.79 7.85 -13.57
CA LEU A 57 -6.86 6.44 -13.97
C LEU A 57 -5.74 5.60 -13.33
N ILE A 58 -4.50 6.12 -13.26
CA ILE A 58 -3.40 5.43 -12.59
C ILE A 58 -3.63 5.33 -11.08
N VAL A 59 -4.10 6.40 -10.44
CA VAL A 59 -4.43 6.38 -9.00
C VAL A 59 -5.56 5.38 -8.72
N ALA A 60 -6.60 5.37 -9.56
CA ALA A 60 -7.69 4.40 -9.43
C ALA A 60 -7.19 2.95 -9.58
N LEU A 61 -6.33 2.67 -10.57
CA LEU A 61 -5.71 1.35 -10.74
C LEU A 61 -4.82 0.96 -9.55
N LEU A 62 -4.07 1.91 -8.99
CA LEU A 62 -3.26 1.69 -7.80
C LEU A 62 -4.12 1.33 -6.59
N VAL A 63 -5.23 2.04 -6.38
CA VAL A 63 -6.19 1.76 -5.30
C VAL A 63 -6.83 0.37 -5.46
N ILE A 64 -7.23 0.01 -6.68
CA ILE A 64 -7.76 -1.32 -6.98
C ILE A 64 -6.69 -2.38 -6.71
N PHE A 65 -5.44 -2.13 -7.11
CA PHE A 65 -4.34 -3.04 -6.85
C PHE A 65 -4.08 -3.21 -5.35
N THR A 66 -4.03 -2.15 -4.56
CA THR A 66 -3.79 -2.26 -3.11
C THR A 66 -4.92 -2.94 -2.35
N ILE A 67 -6.18 -2.79 -2.78
CA ILE A 67 -7.32 -3.41 -2.11
C ILE A 67 -7.47 -4.89 -2.49
N PHE A 68 -7.35 -5.23 -3.78
CA PHE A 68 -7.71 -6.57 -4.27
C PHE A 68 -6.50 -7.45 -4.61
N ALA A 69 -5.46 -6.89 -5.21
CA ALA A 69 -4.32 -7.67 -5.72
C ALA A 69 -3.21 -7.81 -4.68
N ALA A 70 -2.87 -6.73 -3.96
CA ALA A 70 -1.79 -6.71 -2.99
C ALA A 70 -1.96 -7.76 -1.88
N PRO A 71 -3.15 -7.98 -1.26
CA PRO A 71 -3.31 -9.03 -0.26
C PRO A 71 -2.96 -10.42 -0.82
N LYS A 72 -3.42 -10.73 -2.03
CA LYS A 72 -3.16 -12.02 -2.69
C LYS A 72 -1.69 -12.20 -3.05
N VAL A 73 -1.06 -11.16 -3.56
CA VAL A 73 0.37 -11.15 -3.92
C VAL A 73 1.25 -11.27 -2.68
N ASN A 74 0.90 -10.59 -1.59
CA ASN A 74 1.64 -10.66 -0.34
C ASN A 74 1.59 -12.07 0.26
N VAL A 75 0.40 -12.70 0.28
CA VAL A 75 0.25 -14.11 0.73
C VAL A 75 1.04 -15.06 -0.17
N PHE A 76 1.01 -14.86 -1.49
CA PHE A 76 1.80 -15.67 -2.42
C PHE A 76 3.31 -15.52 -2.18
N ILE A 77 3.80 -14.28 -2.00
CA ILE A 77 5.19 -13.98 -1.69
C ILE A 77 5.63 -14.67 -0.40
N LEU A 78 4.78 -14.63 0.63
CA LEU A 78 5.06 -15.25 1.93
C LEU A 78 5.18 -16.77 1.80
N ASN A 79 4.34 -17.38 0.97
CA ASN A 79 4.35 -18.83 0.75
C ASN A 79 5.48 -19.33 -0.18
N HIS A 80 6.08 -18.47 -1.02
CA HIS A 80 7.03 -18.90 -2.06
C HIS A 80 8.44 -18.27 -1.98
N ILE A 81 8.67 -17.18 -1.23
CA ILE A 81 9.99 -16.55 -1.15
C ILE A 81 10.77 -17.03 0.07
N SER A 82 11.81 -17.83 -0.17
CA SER A 82 12.69 -18.44 0.85
C SER A 82 13.42 -17.46 1.78
N ARG A 83 13.59 -16.18 1.42
CA ARG A 83 14.17 -15.16 2.32
C ARG A 83 13.20 -14.67 3.39
N VAL A 84 11.90 -14.77 3.15
CA VAL A 84 10.87 -14.44 4.16
C VAL A 84 10.95 -15.44 5.33
N ASN A 85 11.33 -16.69 5.03
CA ASN A 85 11.59 -17.72 6.05
C ASN A 85 12.68 -17.31 7.05
N PHE A 86 13.62 -16.44 6.72
CA PHE A 86 14.64 -16.00 7.69
C PHE A 86 14.08 -15.05 8.74
N VAL A 87 13.26 -14.08 8.31
CA VAL A 87 12.59 -13.14 9.22
C VAL A 87 11.55 -13.88 10.06
N GLU A 88 10.76 -14.76 9.42
CA GLU A 88 9.80 -15.64 10.09
C GLU A 88 10.50 -16.51 11.14
N LYS A 89 11.59 -17.18 10.78
CA LYS A 89 12.32 -18.05 11.71
C LYS A 89 12.88 -17.28 12.90
N LYS A 90 13.47 -16.10 12.67
CA LYS A 90 13.97 -15.26 13.76
C LYS A 90 12.86 -14.75 14.67
N LEU A 91 11.73 -14.33 14.10
CA LEU A 91 10.57 -13.92 14.89
C LEU A 91 9.98 -15.09 15.67
N SER A 92 9.89 -16.26 15.06
CA SER A 92 9.44 -17.51 15.70
C SER A 92 10.33 -17.88 16.88
N GLU A 93 11.66 -17.83 16.73
CA GLU A 93 12.61 -18.08 17.81
C GLU A 93 12.45 -17.08 18.98
N ILE A 94 12.26 -15.79 18.68
CA ILE A 94 12.02 -14.76 19.70
C ILE A 94 10.72 -15.03 20.45
N VAL A 95 9.62 -15.24 19.71
CA VAL A 95 8.31 -15.49 20.32
C VAL A 95 8.31 -16.79 21.11
N LYS A 96 8.99 -17.84 20.62
CA LYS A 96 9.17 -19.10 21.36
C LYS A 96 9.90 -18.85 22.68
N GLY A 97 10.99 -18.09 22.66
CA GLY A 97 11.76 -17.75 23.87
C GLY A 97 10.94 -17.02 24.92
N ASP A 98 10.11 -16.06 24.50
CA ASP A 98 9.22 -15.30 25.38
C ASP A 98 8.11 -16.18 25.98
N ILE A 99 7.50 -17.06 25.17
CA ILE A 99 6.49 -18.01 25.63
C ILE A 99 7.10 -19.01 26.61
N GLU A 100 8.24 -19.62 26.27
CA GLU A 100 8.97 -20.53 27.15
C GLU A 100 9.29 -19.87 28.50
N GLU A 101 9.70 -18.60 28.48
CA GLU A 101 10.02 -17.88 29.72
C GLU A 101 8.77 -17.64 30.56
N LYS A 102 7.67 -17.24 29.93
CA LYS A 102 6.42 -16.96 30.63
C LYS A 102 5.82 -18.23 31.24
N VAL A 103 5.70 -19.31 30.47
CA VAL A 103 5.16 -20.60 30.95
C VAL A 103 6.02 -21.16 32.07
N ASN A 104 7.35 -21.17 31.89
CA ASN A 104 8.25 -21.64 32.94
C ASN A 104 8.15 -20.78 34.22
N ARG A 105 8.06 -19.45 34.07
CA ARG A 105 7.92 -18.53 35.22
C ARG A 105 6.60 -18.77 35.97
N GLU A 106 5.48 -18.89 35.27
CA GLU A 106 4.17 -19.12 35.87
C GLU A 106 4.11 -20.47 36.58
N TYR A 107 4.61 -21.52 35.93
CA TYR A 107 4.70 -22.84 36.55
C TYR A 107 5.62 -22.85 37.77
N ARG A 108 6.78 -22.19 37.69
CA ARG A 108 7.71 -22.05 38.81
C ARG A 108 7.12 -21.25 39.97
N MET A 109 6.32 -20.23 39.70
CA MET A 109 5.62 -19.49 40.75
C MET A 109 4.57 -20.35 41.45
N ALA A 110 3.90 -21.25 40.72
CA ALA A 110 2.87 -22.12 41.28
C ALA A 110 3.45 -23.34 42.03
N THR A 111 4.54 -23.93 41.54
CA THR A 111 5.05 -25.23 42.00
C THR A 111 6.46 -25.19 42.60
N GLY A 112 7.22 -24.12 42.35
CA GLY A 112 8.62 -23.99 42.75
C GLY A 112 9.65 -24.63 41.79
N ILE A 113 9.20 -25.37 40.78
CA ILE A 113 10.04 -26.18 39.88
C ILE A 113 10.47 -25.37 38.64
N ASP A 114 11.73 -25.51 38.22
CA ASP A 114 12.25 -24.92 36.97
C ASP A 114 12.21 -25.93 35.81
N LEU A 115 11.12 -25.89 35.02
CA LEU A 115 10.86 -26.83 33.94
C LEU A 115 11.96 -26.86 32.88
N ARG A 116 12.63 -25.72 32.61
CA ARG A 116 13.71 -25.66 31.61
C ARG A 116 14.87 -26.61 31.91
N LYS A 117 15.11 -26.90 33.19
CA LYS A 117 16.21 -27.75 33.65
C LYS A 117 15.73 -29.13 34.07
N GLU A 118 14.55 -29.18 34.67
CA GLU A 118 14.05 -30.36 35.36
C GLU A 118 13.14 -31.22 34.49
N ASN A 119 12.33 -30.60 33.62
CA ASN A 119 11.42 -31.33 32.73
C ASN A 119 11.04 -30.53 31.47
N PRO A 120 11.91 -30.52 30.44
CA PRO A 120 11.68 -29.75 29.22
C PRO A 120 10.52 -30.30 28.36
N GLU A 121 10.19 -31.59 28.45
CA GLU A 121 9.06 -32.18 27.71
C GLU A 121 7.72 -31.62 28.23
N LEU A 122 7.57 -31.52 29.55
CA LEU A 122 6.39 -30.91 30.17
C LEU A 122 6.28 -29.42 29.83
N LEU A 123 7.40 -28.72 29.64
CA LEU A 123 7.39 -27.32 29.18
C LEU A 123 6.79 -27.22 27.77
N GLU A 124 7.19 -28.09 26.84
CA GLU A 124 6.63 -28.08 25.48
C GLU A 124 5.14 -28.41 25.46
N GLU A 125 4.68 -29.35 26.29
CA GLU A 125 3.26 -29.69 26.43
C GLU A 125 2.43 -28.51 26.94
N LEU A 126 2.87 -27.87 28.03
CA LEU A 126 2.18 -26.71 28.60
C LEU A 126 2.13 -25.52 27.63
N MET A 127 3.19 -25.32 26.84
CA MET A 127 3.18 -24.30 25.79
C MET A 127 2.16 -24.61 24.70
N ALA A 128 2.05 -25.87 24.29
CA ALA A 128 1.09 -26.27 23.26
C ALA A 128 -0.36 -26.15 23.73
N GLU A 129 -0.62 -26.40 25.02
CA GLU A 129 -1.95 -26.26 25.62
C GLU A 129 -2.35 -24.78 25.79
N GLU A 130 -1.51 -23.98 26.45
CA GLU A 130 -1.81 -22.58 26.77
C GLU A 130 -1.89 -21.71 25.50
N TYR A 131 -1.08 -22.02 24.50
CA TYR A 131 -0.98 -21.27 23.25
C TYR A 131 -1.49 -22.07 22.04
N ALA A 132 -2.61 -22.76 22.18
CA ALA A 132 -3.25 -23.45 21.05
C ALA A 132 -3.82 -22.46 20.01
N VAL A 133 -3.68 -22.80 18.72
CA VAL A 133 -4.26 -22.05 17.58
C VAL A 133 -5.52 -22.76 17.10
N ASN A 134 -6.63 -22.04 16.97
CA ASN A 134 -7.88 -22.60 16.46
C ASN A 134 -8.08 -22.22 14.98
N PRO A 135 -8.11 -23.18 14.04
CA PRO A 135 -8.26 -22.89 12.62
C PRO A 135 -9.62 -22.30 12.22
N GLU A 136 -10.66 -22.46 13.05
CA GLU A 136 -11.99 -21.91 12.79
C GLU A 136 -12.12 -20.43 13.19
N ASP A 137 -11.16 -19.89 13.96
CA ASP A 137 -11.14 -18.48 14.34
C ASP A 137 -10.40 -17.62 13.30
N SER A 138 -10.77 -16.35 13.17
CA SER A 138 -10.04 -15.40 12.33
C SER A 138 -8.60 -15.19 12.78
N ASP A 139 -7.73 -14.71 11.87
CA ASP A 139 -6.32 -14.56 12.22
C ASP A 139 -6.08 -13.56 13.36
N GLU A 140 -6.94 -12.55 13.43
CA GLU A 140 -6.91 -11.51 14.46
C GLU A 140 -7.38 -12.06 15.82
N ILE A 141 -8.41 -12.91 15.82
CA ILE A 141 -8.91 -13.55 17.04
C ILE A 141 -7.84 -14.48 17.64
N ASN A 142 -7.19 -15.29 16.81
CA ASN A 142 -6.12 -16.20 17.25
C ASN A 142 -4.96 -15.45 17.91
N ILE A 143 -4.59 -14.27 17.41
CA ILE A 143 -3.58 -13.44 18.08
C ILE A 143 -4.14 -12.83 19.37
N ILE A 144 -5.29 -12.16 19.31
CA ILE A 144 -5.86 -11.36 20.42
C ILE A 144 -6.09 -12.19 21.69
N LYS A 145 -6.49 -13.46 21.55
CA LYS A 145 -6.66 -14.41 22.67
C LYS A 145 -5.41 -14.55 23.53
N HIS A 146 -4.23 -14.39 22.92
CA HIS A 146 -2.93 -14.68 23.52
C HIS A 146 -2.11 -13.41 23.85
N VAL A 147 -2.66 -12.22 23.61
CA VAL A 147 -1.99 -10.92 23.90
C VAL A 147 -1.90 -10.61 25.41
N GLY A 148 -2.60 -11.37 26.26
CA GLY A 148 -2.57 -11.18 27.72
C GLY A 148 -3.48 -10.07 28.22
N PHE A 149 -4.55 -9.74 27.47
CA PHE A 149 -5.57 -8.83 27.95
C PHE A 149 -6.33 -9.44 29.15
N PRO A 150 -6.75 -8.62 30.13
CA PRO A 150 -7.69 -9.06 31.15
C PRO A 150 -8.96 -9.63 30.50
N GLN A 151 -9.50 -10.73 31.04
CA GLN A 151 -10.65 -11.45 30.47
C GLN A 151 -11.85 -10.55 30.13
N VAL A 152 -12.10 -9.52 30.94
CA VAL A 152 -13.17 -8.53 30.70
C VAL A 152 -12.94 -7.72 29.42
N VAL A 153 -11.69 -7.28 29.20
CA VAL A 153 -11.28 -6.54 28.01
C VAL A 153 -11.29 -7.48 26.81
N LEU A 154 -10.74 -8.67 26.96
CA LEU A 154 -10.69 -9.68 25.90
C LEU A 154 -12.10 -10.02 25.40
N LYS A 155 -13.05 -10.29 26.29
CA LYS A 155 -14.45 -10.57 25.93
C LYS A 155 -15.08 -9.39 25.18
N SER A 156 -14.81 -8.16 25.61
CA SER A 156 -15.32 -6.96 24.95
C SER A 156 -14.73 -6.77 23.55
N ILE A 157 -13.45 -7.07 23.36
CA ILE A 157 -12.79 -7.02 22.05
C ILE A 157 -13.38 -8.12 21.15
N LEU A 158 -13.42 -9.37 21.62
CA LEU A 158 -13.88 -10.52 20.84
C LEU A 158 -15.36 -10.39 20.40
N LEU A 159 -16.21 -9.70 21.18
CA LEU A 159 -17.60 -9.43 20.80
C LEU A 159 -17.72 -8.44 19.61
N ASN A 160 -16.69 -7.63 19.35
CA ASN A 160 -16.67 -6.60 18.31
C ASN A 160 -15.79 -6.97 17.11
N VAL A 161 -15.03 -8.07 17.19
CA VAL A 161 -14.22 -8.54 16.06
C VAL A 161 -15.09 -9.37 15.14
N ASP A 162 -15.05 -9.05 13.85
CA ASP A 162 -15.73 -9.83 12.83
C ASP A 162 -15.04 -11.20 12.69
N ASN A 163 -15.76 -12.28 13.02
CA ASN A 163 -15.30 -13.65 12.86
C ASN A 163 -15.79 -14.29 11.55
N SER A 164 -16.19 -13.48 10.57
CA SER A 164 -16.64 -13.98 9.26
C SER A 164 -15.52 -14.60 8.42
N GLN A 165 -14.26 -14.30 8.74
CA GLN A 165 -13.09 -14.78 8.00
C GLN A 165 -12.36 -15.86 8.81
N ARG A 166 -12.14 -17.03 8.20
CA ARG A 166 -11.31 -18.10 8.78
C ARG A 166 -9.83 -17.73 8.75
N ALA A 167 -9.05 -18.35 9.64
CA ALA A 167 -7.60 -18.24 9.63
C ALA A 167 -7.04 -18.53 8.22
N THR A 168 -6.26 -17.59 7.69
CA THR A 168 -5.58 -17.74 6.40
C THR A 168 -4.14 -18.20 6.56
N ILE A 169 -3.60 -18.09 7.77
CA ILE A 169 -2.24 -18.49 8.11
C ILE A 169 -2.27 -19.93 8.64
N ASN A 170 -1.70 -20.84 7.86
CA ASN A 170 -1.46 -22.21 8.33
C ASN A 170 -0.18 -22.23 9.16
N ALA A 171 -0.23 -22.63 10.42
CA ALA A 171 0.93 -22.92 11.26
C ALA A 171 0.59 -24.03 12.25
N THR A 172 1.58 -24.84 12.62
CA THR A 172 1.39 -25.94 13.57
C THR A 172 1.38 -25.45 15.01
N ASN A 173 2.12 -24.37 15.31
CA ASN A 173 2.39 -23.90 16.66
C ASN A 173 2.18 -22.37 16.72
N PHE A 174 1.75 -21.82 17.86
CA PHE A 174 1.40 -20.40 17.95
C PHE A 174 2.57 -19.43 17.72
N TYR A 175 3.79 -19.78 18.11
CA TYR A 175 4.95 -18.91 17.86
C TYR A 175 5.25 -18.76 16.36
N ASP A 176 5.11 -19.83 15.58
CA ASP A 176 5.21 -19.79 14.11
C ASP A 176 4.05 -19.00 13.51
N TYR A 177 2.86 -19.20 14.07
CA TYR A 177 1.65 -18.48 13.69
C TYR A 177 1.81 -16.95 13.87
N ALA A 178 2.26 -16.52 15.06
CA ALA A 178 2.52 -15.13 15.38
C ALA A 178 3.62 -14.54 14.49
N ALA A 179 4.70 -15.28 14.25
CA ALA A 179 5.78 -14.86 13.36
C ALA A 179 5.29 -14.64 11.91
N ARG A 180 4.47 -15.56 11.38
CA ARG A 180 3.84 -15.42 10.06
C ARG A 180 2.89 -14.23 10.01
N PHE A 181 2.07 -14.04 11.04
CA PHE A 181 1.13 -12.93 11.13
C PHE A 181 1.84 -11.58 11.09
N VAL A 182 2.87 -11.40 11.93
CA VAL A 182 3.66 -10.16 11.96
C VAL A 182 4.38 -9.93 10.63
N THR A 183 4.97 -10.98 10.06
CA THR A 183 5.65 -10.91 8.76
C THR A 183 4.69 -10.49 7.65
N LEU A 184 3.48 -11.05 7.61
CA LEU A 184 2.43 -10.68 6.65
C LEU A 184 2.04 -9.21 6.79
N ARG A 185 1.87 -8.72 8.03
CA ARG A 185 1.53 -7.31 8.30
C ARG A 185 2.66 -6.38 7.88
N LEU A 186 3.93 -6.74 8.14
CA LEU A 186 5.09 -5.97 7.70
C LEU A 186 5.21 -5.90 6.18
N ILE A 187 5.05 -7.02 5.48
CA ILE A 187 5.06 -7.07 4.01
C ILE A 187 3.91 -6.23 3.45
N THR A 188 2.71 -6.36 4.02
CA THR A 188 1.54 -5.60 3.60
C THR A 188 1.73 -4.10 3.80
N PHE A 189 2.26 -3.70 4.96
CA PHE A 189 2.62 -2.33 5.23
C PHE A 189 3.65 -1.80 4.23
N LEU A 190 4.72 -2.56 3.96
CA LEU A 190 5.74 -2.18 2.98
C LEU A 190 5.15 -2.02 1.57
N SER A 191 4.27 -2.94 1.15
CA SER A 191 3.55 -2.85 -0.12
C SER A 191 2.71 -1.57 -0.21
N TYR A 192 2.03 -1.17 0.86
CA TYR A 192 1.28 0.09 0.90
C TYR A 192 2.19 1.31 0.83
N VAL A 193 3.33 1.28 1.53
CA VAL A 193 4.32 2.36 1.47
C VAL A 193 4.88 2.51 0.06
N ILE A 194 5.25 1.42 -0.61
CA ILE A 194 5.73 1.44 -2.00
C ILE A 194 4.65 1.96 -2.95
N ALA A 195 3.40 1.49 -2.80
CA ALA A 195 2.28 1.96 -3.62
C ALA A 195 2.03 3.46 -3.43
N PHE A 196 2.09 3.95 -2.18
CA PHE A 196 1.96 5.36 -1.86
C PHE A 196 3.07 6.20 -2.48
N PHE A 197 4.34 5.83 -2.30
CA PHE A 197 5.46 6.56 -2.93
C PHE A 197 5.39 6.53 -4.45
N THR A 198 4.95 5.41 -5.04
CA THR A 198 4.73 5.32 -6.49
C THR A 198 3.63 6.27 -6.95
N ALA A 199 2.51 6.34 -6.21
CA ALA A 199 1.42 7.27 -6.49
C ALA A 199 1.91 8.74 -6.42
N VAL A 200 2.62 9.10 -5.35
CA VAL A 200 3.18 10.44 -5.16
C VAL A 200 4.15 10.78 -6.28
N ARG A 201 5.06 9.87 -6.65
CA ARG A 201 6.03 10.08 -7.74
C ARG A 201 5.33 10.35 -9.07
N ILE A 202 4.31 9.57 -9.42
CA ILE A 202 3.55 9.76 -10.68
C ILE A 202 2.80 11.10 -10.69
N ILE A 203 2.36 11.57 -9.52
CA ILE A 203 1.70 12.87 -9.37
C ILE A 203 2.72 14.02 -9.48
N ASP A 204 3.91 13.88 -8.86
CA ASP A 204 4.94 14.92 -8.78
C ASP A 204 5.89 14.98 -10.00
N ASP A 205 6.00 13.93 -10.83
CA ASP A 205 6.87 13.84 -12.04
C ASP A 205 6.57 14.89 -13.15
N ASN A 206 5.77 15.91 -12.84
CA ASN A 206 5.45 17.03 -13.73
C ASN A 206 5.64 18.40 -13.11
N LYS A 207 6.17 18.52 -11.88
CA LYS A 207 6.62 19.82 -11.36
C LYS A 207 7.94 20.28 -12.01
N ASN A 208 8.66 19.40 -12.69
CA ASN A 208 9.86 19.74 -13.49
C ASN A 208 9.86 19.04 -14.86
N PRO A 209 9.13 19.54 -15.88
CA PRO A 209 9.32 19.09 -17.26
C PRO A 209 10.66 19.56 -17.88
N GLY A 210 11.57 20.17 -17.12
CA GLY A 210 12.80 20.81 -17.59
C GLY A 210 14.12 20.07 -17.31
N TYR A 211 14.12 19.00 -16.52
CA TYR A 211 15.32 18.17 -16.35
C TYR A 211 15.08 16.82 -17.01
N GLY A 212 15.42 16.75 -18.29
CA GLY A 212 15.63 15.49 -18.95
C GLY A 212 16.61 14.65 -18.14
N TYR A 213 16.23 13.41 -17.84
CA TYR A 213 17.22 12.36 -17.63
C TYR A 213 17.97 12.19 -18.95
N ARG A 214 19.10 12.90 -19.08
CA ARG A 214 20.20 12.48 -19.94
C ARG A 214 20.84 11.29 -19.23
N TYR A 215 20.47 10.09 -19.65
CA TYR A 215 21.44 9.02 -19.78
C TYR A 215 21.95 9.05 -21.22
#